data_AF-A0A2V8K5P4-F1
#
_entry.id   AF-A0A2V8K5P4-F1
#
_cell.length_a   1.000
_cell.length_b   1.000
_cell.length_c   1.000
_cell.angle_alpha   90.00
_cell.angle_beta   90.00
_cell.angle_gamma   90.00
#
_symmetry.space_group_name_H-M   'P 1'
#
loop_
_entity.id
_entity.type
_entity.pdbx_description
1 polymer ?
#
loop_
_entity_poly.entity_id
_entity_poly.type
_entity_poly.pdbx_seq_one_letter_code
_entity_poly.pdbx_strand_id
1 'polypeptide(L)'
;MSDIKRSAEFYMRAFGLPRRVAANPNAIRLGVGPSHLTLRQEKPSGNVDHFCLGIEKFNRESVIRDLKARGVTPEAEEKGPQGFHVKDPDGFRIQLGDSAEF
;
A
#
# COMPACT_ATOMS: atom_id res chain seq x y z
N MET A 1 -3.22 -2.35 -13.08
CA MET A 1 -4.27 -2.84 -12.16
C MET A 1 -5.56 -3.00 -12.93
N SER A 2 -6.36 -3.99 -12.58
CA SER A 2 -7.63 -4.32 -13.24
C SER A 2 -8.76 -3.36 -12.83
N ASP A 3 -8.77 -2.92 -11.57
CA ASP A 3 -9.72 -1.91 -11.07
C ASP A 3 -9.03 -0.89 -10.16
N ILE A 4 -8.65 0.25 -10.73
CA ILE A 4 -7.93 1.30 -9.98
C ILE A 4 -8.76 1.93 -8.86
N LYS A 5 -10.10 1.91 -8.94
CA LYS A 5 -10.97 2.47 -7.90
C LYS A 5 -10.99 1.57 -6.68
N ARG A 6 -11.14 0.26 -6.88
CA ARG A 6 -11.09 -0.73 -5.82
C ARG A 6 -9.75 -0.73 -5.10
N SER A 7 -8.64 -0.68 -5.83
CA SER A 7 -7.31 -0.56 -5.22
C SER A 7 -7.15 0.78 -4.49
N ALA A 8 -7.60 1.89 -5.06
CA ALA A 8 -7.52 3.20 -4.38
C ALA A 8 -8.25 3.22 -3.04
N GLU A 9 -9.49 2.74 -3.00
CA GLU A 9 -10.28 2.65 -1.77
C GLU A 9 -9.60 1.76 -0.73
N PHE A 10 -8.97 0.67 -1.16
CA PHE A 10 -8.15 -0.16 -0.28
C PHE A 10 -6.99 0.62 0.30
N TYR A 11 -6.16 1.29 -0.50
CA TYR A 11 -5.01 2.05 0.00
C TYR A 11 -5.44 3.21 0.91
N MET A 12 -6.54 3.88 0.59
CA MET A 12 -7.13 4.93 1.41
C MET A 12 -7.60 4.39 2.76
N ARG A 13 -8.27 3.23 2.78
CA ARG A 13 -8.78 2.62 4.01
C ARG A 13 -7.67 1.99 4.85
N ALA A 14 -6.80 1.20 4.22
CA ALA A 14 -5.77 0.38 4.84
C ALA A 14 -4.64 1.23 5.43
N PHE A 15 -4.14 2.19 4.66
CA PHE A 15 -2.97 3.00 5.01
C PHE A 15 -3.31 4.46 5.31
N GLY A 16 -4.59 4.84 5.22
CA GLY A 16 -5.01 6.22 5.46
C GLY A 16 -4.50 7.21 4.41
N LEU A 17 -4.09 6.74 3.22
CA LEU A 17 -3.50 7.62 2.21
C LEU A 17 -4.54 8.60 1.68
N PRO A 18 -4.32 9.91 1.77
CA PRO A 18 -5.26 10.87 1.23
C PRO A 18 -5.24 10.85 -0.30
N ARG A 19 -6.43 10.86 -0.91
CA ARG A 19 -6.61 11.14 -2.34
C ARG A 19 -5.99 12.50 -2.68
N ARG A 20 -5.22 12.55 -3.77
CA ARG A 20 -4.68 13.74 -4.40
C ARG A 20 -5.27 13.91 -5.79
N VAL A 21 -5.25 15.14 -6.30
CA VAL A 21 -5.62 15.42 -7.69
C VAL A 21 -4.56 14.79 -8.60
N ALA A 22 -5.01 13.90 -9.49
CA ALA A 22 -4.15 13.36 -10.54
C ALA A 22 -4.23 14.27 -11.78
N ALA A 23 -3.09 14.48 -12.45
CA ALA A 23 -3.05 15.22 -13.72
C ALA A 23 -3.76 14.46 -14.86
N ASN A 24 -3.76 13.12 -14.77
CA ASN A 24 -4.48 12.26 -15.69
C ASN A 24 -5.83 11.87 -15.06
N PRO A 25 -6.99 12.18 -15.69
CA PRO A 25 -8.31 11.83 -15.16
C PRO A 25 -8.56 10.32 -15.08
N ASN A 26 -7.80 9.52 -15.82
CA ASN A 26 -7.85 8.05 -15.79
C ASN A 26 -6.90 7.43 -14.75
N ALA A 27 -6.27 8.24 -13.90
CA ALA A 27 -5.38 7.78 -12.84
C ALA A 27 -5.87 8.26 -11.48
N ILE A 28 -5.58 7.49 -10.44
CA ILE A 28 -5.83 7.90 -9.05
C ILE A 28 -4.50 8.11 -8.37
N ARG A 29 -4.26 9.32 -7.86
CA ARG A 29 -3.06 9.65 -7.10
C ARG A 29 -3.37 9.68 -5.61
N LEU A 30 -2.56 9.00 -4.83
CA LEU A 30 -2.63 8.94 -3.37
C LEU A 30 -1.36 9.56 -2.78
N GLY A 31 -1.48 10.32 -1.71
CA GLY A 31 -0.33 10.91 -1.02
C GLY A 31 0.33 9.91 -0.09
N VAL A 32 1.66 9.81 -0.13
CA VAL A 32 2.49 8.98 0.76
C VAL A 32 3.58 9.88 1.33
N GLY A 33 3.27 10.59 2.42
CA GLY A 33 4.17 11.63 2.95
C GLY A 33 4.53 12.67 1.88
N PRO A 34 5.82 12.94 1.60
CA PRO A 34 6.27 13.84 0.53
C PRO A 34 6.13 13.21 -0.88
N SER A 35 5.95 11.90 -0.96
CA SER A 35 5.82 11.11 -2.19
C SER A 35 4.36 10.86 -2.54
N HIS A 36 4.13 10.20 -3.69
CA HIS A 36 2.79 9.85 -4.13
C HIS A 36 2.77 8.48 -4.82
N LEU A 37 1.66 7.75 -4.64
CA LEU A 37 1.35 6.51 -5.34
C LEU A 37 0.32 6.83 -6.43
N THR A 38 0.67 6.62 -7.70
CA THR A 38 -0.27 6.81 -8.83
C THR A 38 -0.73 5.45 -9.36
N LEU A 39 -2.02 5.17 -9.22
CA LEU A 39 -2.67 3.98 -9.74
C LEU A 39 -3.15 4.25 -11.17
N ARG A 40 -2.73 3.42 -12.11
CA ARG A 40 -3.11 3.49 -13.53
C ARG A 40 -3.67 2.16 -14.01
N GLN A 41 -4.68 2.26 -14.87
CA GLN A 41 -5.28 1.12 -15.56
C GLN A 41 -4.71 1.08 -16.99
N GLU A 42 -3.61 0.35 -17.16
CA GLU A 42 -2.92 0.19 -18.45
C GLU A 42 -2.93 -1.29 -18.85
N LYS A 43 -3.04 -1.55 -20.16
CA LYS A 43 -2.99 -2.89 -20.76
C LYS A 43 -1.78 -2.99 -21.71
N PRO A 44 -0.96 -4.05 -21.62
CA PRO A 44 -1.01 -5.11 -20.61
C PRO A 44 -0.65 -4.57 -19.21
N SER A 45 -1.22 -5.17 -18.17
CA SER A 45 -0.82 -4.86 -16.80
C SER A 45 0.60 -5.35 -16.58
N GLY A 46 1.51 -4.44 -16.22
CA GLY A 46 2.86 -4.83 -15.80
C GLY A 46 2.82 -5.69 -14.54
N ASN A 47 3.78 -6.60 -14.40
CA ASN A 47 4.01 -7.33 -13.16
C ASN A 47 4.76 -6.42 -12.18
N VAL A 48 4.21 -6.24 -10.99
CA VAL A 48 4.91 -5.61 -9.86
C VAL A 48 5.14 -6.72 -8.85
N ASP A 49 6.39 -6.99 -8.53
CA ASP A 49 6.77 -8.03 -7.57
C ASP A 49 6.34 -7.61 -6.15
N HIS A 50 6.80 -6.44 -5.71
CA HIS A 50 6.35 -5.74 -4.50
C HIS A 50 6.78 -4.27 -4.54
N PHE A 51 6.27 -3.47 -3.60
CA PHE A 51 6.83 -2.16 -3.28
C PHE A 51 6.80 -1.91 -1.77
N CYS A 52 7.72 -1.07 -1.28
CA CYS A 52 7.87 -0.79 0.14
C CYS A 52 7.19 0.53 0.52
N LEU A 53 6.54 0.53 1.68
CA LEU A 53 6.02 1.72 2.35
C LEU A 53 6.69 1.81 3.73
N GLY A 54 7.53 2.83 3.89
CA GLY A 54 8.13 3.17 5.17
C GLY A 54 7.13 3.87 6.08
N ILE A 55 7.06 3.42 7.33
CA ILE A 55 6.27 4.06 8.39
C ILE A 55 7.25 4.65 9.40
N GLU A 56 7.11 5.95 9.69
CA GLU A 56 7.87 6.59 10.75
C GLU A 56 7.51 5.98 12.11
N LYS A 57 8.53 5.64 12.91
CA LYS A 57 8.38 4.97 14.21
C LYS A 57 7.59 3.66 14.05
N PHE A 58 8.02 2.80 13.14
CA PHE A 58 7.31 1.57 12.83
C PHE A 58 7.25 0.67 14.07
N ASN A 59 6.02 0.38 14.51
CA ASN A 59 5.76 -0.62 15.52
C ASN A 59 4.90 -1.72 14.90
N ARG A 60 5.53 -2.87 14.62
CA ARG A 60 4.91 -4.01 13.96
C ARG A 60 3.54 -4.37 14.57
N GLU A 61 3.45 -4.53 15.89
CA GLU A 61 2.22 -4.93 16.55
C GLU A 61 1.10 -3.89 16.42
N SER A 62 1.45 -2.60 16.53
CA SER A 62 0.50 -1.50 16.39
C SER A 62 -0.02 -1.38 14.96
N VAL A 63 0.86 -1.48 13.96
CA VAL A 63 0.46 -1.43 12.54
C VAL A 63 -0.40 -2.64 12.19
N ILE A 64 -0.02 -3.85 12.64
CA ILE A 64 -0.84 -5.06 12.43
C ILE A 64 -2.22 -4.91 13.08
N ARG A 65 -2.31 -4.35 14.29
CA ARG A 65 -3.59 -4.12 14.98
C ARG A 65 -4.46 -3.12 14.22
N ASP A 66 -3.89 -2.01 13.77
CA ASP A 66 -4.60 -0.97 13.01
C ASP A 66 -5.09 -1.50 11.65
N LEU A 67 -4.25 -2.24 10.92
CA LEU A 67 -4.64 -2.91 9.68
C LEU A 67 -5.78 -3.90 9.90
N LYS A 68 -5.69 -4.75 10.93
CA LYS A 68 -6.77 -5.69 11.28
C LYS A 68 -8.06 -4.97 11.63
N ALA A 69 -8.00 -3.85 12.35
CA ALA A 69 -9.17 -3.01 12.64
C ALA A 69 -9.81 -2.45 11.35
N ARG A 70 -9.00 -2.19 10.33
CA ARG A 70 -9.44 -1.76 8.99
C ARG A 70 -9.85 -2.93 8.07
N GLY A 71 -9.82 -4.17 8.56
CA GLY A 71 -10.19 -5.36 7.80
C GLY A 71 -9.09 -5.87 6.86
N VAL A 72 -7.84 -5.50 7.11
CA VAL A 72 -6.67 -5.91 6.33
C VAL A 72 -5.81 -6.85 7.16
N THR A 73 -5.57 -8.05 6.64
CA THR A 73 -4.76 -9.07 7.30
C THR A 73 -3.38 -9.11 6.67
N PRO A 74 -2.31 -8.88 7.45
CA PRO A 74 -0.94 -9.03 6.97
C PRO A 74 -0.58 -10.50 6.73
N GLU A 75 0.35 -10.75 5.81
CA GLU A 75 0.83 -12.10 5.51
C GLU A 75 1.56 -12.67 6.75
N ALA A 76 1.15 -13.87 7.18
CA ALA A 76 1.54 -14.44 8.48
C ALA A 76 2.99 -14.93 8.55
N GLU A 77 3.62 -15.18 7.40
CA GLU A 77 4.90 -15.90 7.32
C GLU A 77 6.14 -15.03 7.48
N GLU A 78 6.02 -13.70 7.43
CA GLU A 78 7.20 -12.84 7.45
C GLU A 78 7.51 -12.28 8.82
N LYS A 79 8.23 -13.07 9.63
CA LYS A 79 8.81 -12.65 10.91
C LYS A 79 10.23 -12.07 10.75
N GLY A 80 10.51 -11.40 9.64
CA GLY A 80 11.78 -10.71 9.42
C GLY A 80 11.87 -9.38 10.18
N PRO A 81 13.08 -8.89 10.50
CA PRO A 81 13.28 -7.57 11.11
C PRO A 81 12.84 -6.43 10.18
N GLN A 82 12.84 -6.68 8.86
CA GLN A 82 12.54 -5.69 7.81
C GLN A 82 11.05 -5.38 7.62
N GLY A 83 10.14 -5.98 8.42
CA GLY A 83 8.72 -5.70 8.39
C GLY A 83 7.81 -6.89 8.06
N PHE A 84 6.70 -6.62 7.36
CA PHE A 84 5.75 -7.63 6.87
C PHE A 84 5.06 -7.17 5.59
N HIS A 85 4.52 -8.13 4.83
CA HIS A 85 3.76 -7.81 3.62
C HIS A 85 2.26 -7.81 3.82
N VAL A 86 1.58 -7.01 2.99
CA VAL A 86 0.13 -6.97 2.83
C VAL A 86 -0.17 -7.14 1.35
N LYS A 87 -1.25 -7.86 1.01
CA LYS A 87 -1.74 -7.94 -0.37
C LYS A 87 -2.84 -6.91 -0.62
N ASP A 88 -2.77 -6.20 -1.73
CA ASP A 88 -3.88 -5.39 -2.21
C ASP A 88 -4.95 -6.28 -2.89
N PRO A 89 -6.14 -5.71 -3.23
CA PRO A 89 -7.19 -6.44 -3.92
C PRO A 89 -6.81 -7.03 -5.28
N ASP A 90 -5.81 -6.46 -5.97
CA ASP A 90 -5.28 -6.98 -7.23
C ASP A 90 -4.16 -8.02 -7.03
N GLY A 91 -3.73 -8.26 -5.79
CA GLY A 91 -2.72 -9.27 -5.43
C GLY A 91 -1.28 -8.75 -5.38
N PHE A 92 -1.06 -7.45 -5.55
CA PHE A 92 0.25 -6.82 -5.37
C PHE A 92 0.69 -6.93 -3.91
N ARG A 93 1.98 -7.22 -3.71
CA ARG A 93 2.58 -7.26 -2.38
C ARG A 93 3.09 -5.89 -1.99
N ILE A 94 2.73 -5.44 -0.79
CA ILE A 94 3.17 -4.20 -0.18
C ILE A 94 3.96 -4.54 1.07
N GLN A 95 5.26 -4.24 1.06
CA GLN A 95 6.09 -4.38 2.25
C GLN A 95 5.91 -3.15 3.14
N LEU A 96 5.64 -3.39 4.43
CA LEU A 96 5.55 -2.35 5.45
C LEU A 96 6.67 -2.56 6.44
N GLY A 97 7.49 -1.54 6.64
CA GLY A 97 8.63 -1.57 7.54
C GLY A 97 8.95 -0.19 8.07
N ASP A 98 10.04 -0.10 8.83
CA ASP A 98 10.53 1.18 9.33
C ASP A 98 11.04 2.05 8.19
N SER A 99 10.70 3.34 8.19
CA SER A 99 11.18 4.27 7.18
C SER A 99 12.70 4.43 7.15
N ALA A 100 13.43 4.10 8.24
CA ALA A 100 14.89 4.12 8.25
C ALA A 100 15.53 2.96 7.48
N GLU A 101 14.76 1.92 7.14
CA GLU A 101 15.21 0.76 6.37
C GLU A 101 15.06 0.97 4.85
N PHE A 102 14.50 2.11 4.41
CA PHE A 102 14.17 2.41 3.02
C PHE A 102 14.73 3.75 2.53
#